data_AF-A0A2W6DMH4-F1
#
_entry.id   AF-A0A2W6DMH4-F1
#
_cell.length_a   1.000
_cell.length_b   1.000
_cell.length_c   1.000
_cell.angle_alpha   90.00
_cell.angle_beta   90.00
_cell.angle_gamma   90.00
#
_symmetry.space_group_name_H-M   'P 1'
#
loop_
_entity.id
_entity.type
_entity.pdbx_description
1 polymer ?
#
loop_
_entity_poly.entity_id
_entity_poly.type
_entity_poly.pdbx_seq_one_letter_code
_entity_poly.pdbx_strand_id
1 'polypeptide(L)'
;MRALRIAGLGTDGRTIILETVPRRPGERRDQFTLVVDDTLHAALRGDLPRLDPTESDPESEMRPREIQARVRAGASVEQLATASGVSGERIERFAYPVLLERSRMAQLAAQAHPVRADGPDVRTLEQVVTDTFRRRGHDLSAVTWDSWRGEDGKWAVALRWRAGRSENRAQWTFHPGAHGGTVTAIDDHATDLIDPQPAAQLRTV
;
A
#
# COMPACT_ATOMS: atom_id res chain seq x y z
N MET A 1 -1.63 23.71 23.70
CA MET A 1 -2.35 23.63 25.00
C MET A 1 -1.80 24.69 25.95
N ARG A 2 -2.66 25.37 26.74
CA ARG A 2 -2.27 26.31 27.80
C ARG A 2 -2.26 25.55 29.13
N ALA A 3 -1.22 25.72 29.95
CA ALA A 3 -1.12 25.06 31.25
C ALA A 3 -1.92 25.84 32.29
N LEU A 4 -2.69 25.11 33.11
CA LEU A 4 -3.42 25.63 34.25
C LEU A 4 -2.75 25.15 35.54
N ARG A 5 -2.81 25.97 36.59
CA ARG A 5 -2.42 25.59 37.96
C ARG A 5 -3.62 25.72 38.89
N ILE A 6 -3.62 24.95 39.97
CA ILE A 6 -4.60 25.12 41.04
C ILE A 6 -4.28 26.41 41.81
N ALA A 7 -5.27 27.28 41.90
CA ALA A 7 -5.19 28.54 42.64
C ALA A 7 -5.86 28.45 44.01
N GLY A 8 -6.90 27.64 44.14
CA GLY A 8 -7.61 27.44 45.40
C GLY A 8 -8.86 26.58 45.25
N LEU A 9 -9.63 26.50 46.34
CA LEU A 9 -10.96 25.88 46.38
C LEU A 9 -12.04 26.97 46.39
N GLY A 10 -13.15 26.67 45.74
CA GLY A 10 -14.38 27.47 45.82
C GLY A 10 -14.98 27.40 47.22
N THR A 11 -15.81 28.38 47.55
CA THR A 11 -16.47 28.52 48.86
C THR A 11 -17.43 27.38 49.20
N ASP A 12 -17.84 26.61 48.20
CA ASP A 12 -18.70 25.43 48.30
C ASP A 12 -17.94 24.15 48.67
N GLY A 13 -16.60 24.17 48.66
CA GLY A 13 -15.75 23.00 48.85
C GLY A 13 -15.86 21.94 47.75
N ARG A 14 -16.62 22.21 46.69
CA ARG A 14 -16.90 21.29 45.56
C ARG A 14 -16.38 21.80 44.23
N THR A 15 -15.80 23.00 44.21
CA THR A 15 -15.20 23.59 43.02
C THR A 15 -13.71 23.85 43.25
N ILE A 16 -12.87 23.57 42.26
CA ILE A 16 -11.46 23.96 42.23
C ILE A 16 -11.33 25.18 41.32
N ILE A 17 -10.63 26.20 41.80
CA ILE A 17 -10.29 27.39 41.02
C ILE A 17 -8.93 27.14 40.37
N LEU A 18 -8.91 27.26 39.04
CA LEU A 18 -7.73 27.10 38.21
C LEU A 18 -7.33 28.45 37.61
N GLU A 19 -6.03 28.68 37.46
CA GLU A 19 -5.47 29.86 36.83
C GLU A 19 -4.55 29.49 35.67
N THR A 20 -4.49 30.34 34.64
CA THR A 20 -3.44 30.22 33.62
C THR A 20 -2.06 30.46 34.23
N VAL A 21 -1.10 29.64 33.79
CA VAL A 21 0.32 29.89 34.08
C VAL A 21 0.82 30.94 33.09
N PRO A 22 1.18 32.17 33.53
CA PRO A 22 1.67 33.21 32.64
C PRO A 22 3.00 32.78 32.02
N ARG A 23 3.17 33.03 30.72
CA ARG A 23 4.40 32.71 29.98
C ARG A 23 5.38 33.89 29.96
N ARG A 24 4.88 35.10 30.23
CA ARG A 24 5.70 36.32 30.36
C ARG A 24 5.28 37.13 31.59
N PRO A 25 6.23 37.85 32.24
CA PRO A 25 5.90 38.78 33.32
C PRO A 25 4.88 39.83 32.84
N GLY A 26 3.80 40.04 33.61
CA GLY A 26 2.74 41.00 33.29
C GLY A 26 1.58 40.46 32.45
N GLU A 27 1.61 39.19 32.03
CA GLU A 27 0.45 38.57 31.35
C GLU A 27 -0.74 38.40 32.31
N ARG A 28 -1.94 38.66 31.78
CA ARG A 28 -3.20 38.47 32.50
C ARG A 28 -3.40 36.99 32.83
N ARG A 29 -3.75 36.72 34.09
CA ARG A 29 -4.16 35.40 34.56
C ARG A 29 -5.66 35.25 34.34
N ASP A 30 -6.04 34.29 33.53
CA ASP A 30 -7.45 33.92 33.36
C ASP A 30 -7.79 32.86 34.41
N GLN A 31 -8.94 33.03 35.06
CA GLN A 31 -9.46 32.09 36.04
C GLN A 31 -10.53 31.19 35.42
N PHE A 32 -10.47 29.92 35.79
CA PHE A 32 -11.42 28.89 35.38
C PHE A 32 -11.88 28.13 36.61
N THR A 33 -13.08 27.57 36.56
CA THR A 33 -13.63 26.72 37.62
C THR A 33 -13.78 25.29 37.12
N LEU A 34 -13.47 24.34 37.99
CA LEU A 34 -13.63 22.90 37.74
C LEU A 34 -14.43 22.29 38.88
N VAL A 35 -15.55 21.65 38.57
CA VAL A 35 -16.36 20.96 39.56
C VAL A 35 -15.68 19.64 39.94
N VAL A 36 -15.69 19.33 41.24
CA VAL A 36 -15.24 18.04 41.78
C VAL A 36 -16.42 17.08 41.76
N ASP A 37 -16.56 16.38 40.64
CA ASP A 37 -17.59 15.37 40.40
C ASP A 37 -16.98 13.99 40.16
N ASP A 38 -17.83 12.99 39.94
CA ASP A 38 -17.40 11.62 39.63
C ASP A 38 -16.51 11.58 38.37
N THR A 39 -16.70 12.51 37.43
CA THR A 39 -15.87 12.66 36.24
C THR A 39 -14.44 13.04 36.59
N LEU A 40 -14.23 14.03 37.46
CA LEU A 40 -12.89 14.40 37.95
C LEU A 40 -12.26 13.27 38.76
N HIS A 41 -13.04 12.58 39.59
CA HIS A 41 -12.55 11.42 40.33
C HIS A 41 -12.11 10.27 39.41
N ALA A 42 -12.89 9.98 38.36
CA ALA A 42 -12.50 9.04 37.31
C ALA A 42 -11.22 9.50 36.58
N ALA A 43 -11.08 10.80 36.30
CA ALA A 43 -9.88 11.38 35.67
C ALA A 43 -8.61 11.12 36.49
N LEU A 44 -8.71 11.34 37.81
CA LEU A 44 -7.59 11.16 38.75
C LEU A 44 -7.20 9.70 38.95
N ARG A 45 -8.15 8.76 38.82
CA ARG A 45 -7.88 7.31 38.85
C ARG A 45 -7.34 6.78 37.53
N GLY A 46 -7.47 7.55 36.44
CA GLY A 46 -7.11 7.13 35.09
C GLY A 46 -8.23 6.39 34.34
N ASP A 47 -9.46 6.47 34.83
CA ASP A 47 -10.64 5.79 34.28
C ASP A 47 -11.32 6.58 33.15
N LEU A 48 -10.92 7.84 32.92
CA LEU A 48 -11.40 8.59 31.77
C LEU A 48 -10.66 8.18 30.49
N PRO A 49 -11.36 8.07 29.35
CA PRO A 49 -10.71 7.86 28.07
C PRO A 49 -9.68 8.97 27.82
N ARG A 50 -8.44 8.57 27.49
CA ARG A 50 -7.41 9.54 27.09
C ARG A 50 -7.89 10.26 25.83
N LEU A 51 -7.89 11.59 25.88
CA LEU A 51 -7.95 12.42 24.70
C LEU A 51 -6.55 12.45 24.07
N ASP A 52 -6.10 11.33 23.54
CA ASP A 52 -4.91 11.29 22.68
C ASP A 52 -5.29 11.93 21.34
N PRO A 53 -4.60 12.99 20.87
CA PRO A 53 -4.88 13.61 19.56
C PRO A 53 -4.55 12.71 18.35
N THR A 54 -4.25 11.43 18.57
CA THR A 54 -3.92 10.48 17.50
C THR A 54 -4.37 9.09 17.90
N GLU A 55 -5.66 8.92 18.15
CA GLU A 55 -6.33 7.63 18.07
C GLU A 55 -7.83 7.90 17.95
N SER A 56 -8.23 8.38 16.77
CA SER A 56 -9.61 8.18 16.34
C SER A 56 -9.82 6.67 16.26
N ASP A 57 -10.76 6.16 17.04
CA ASP A 57 -11.24 4.79 17.03
C ASP A 57 -12.10 4.55 15.77
N PRO A 58 -11.71 3.66 14.82
CA PRO A 58 -12.58 3.28 13.72
C PRO A 58 -12.51 1.76 13.53
N GLU A 59 -13.23 0.98 14.34
CA GLU A 59 -13.45 -0.44 14.03
C GLU A 59 -14.13 -0.65 12.65
N SER A 60 -14.58 0.43 11.99
CA SER A 60 -15.25 0.43 10.69
C SER A 60 -14.45 0.99 9.51
N GLU A 61 -13.21 1.46 9.66
CA GLU A 61 -12.39 1.93 8.51
C GLU A 61 -11.14 1.08 8.29
N MET A 62 -10.87 0.72 7.03
CA MET A 62 -9.66 -0.01 6.65
C MET A 62 -8.40 0.76 7.06
N ARG A 63 -7.54 0.13 7.87
CA ARG A 63 -6.32 0.78 8.39
C ARG A 63 -5.29 1.00 7.28
N PRO A 64 -4.44 2.05 7.33
CA PRO A 64 -3.38 2.28 6.34
C PRO A 64 -2.47 1.06 6.09
N ARG A 65 -2.09 0.36 7.17
CA ARG A 65 -1.27 -0.87 7.08
C ARG A 65 -1.99 -1.98 6.30
N GLU A 66 -3.30 -2.10 6.48
CA GLU A 66 -4.11 -3.08 5.77
C GLU A 66 -4.26 -2.74 4.29
N ILE A 67 -4.52 -1.45 3.97
CA ILE A 67 -4.51 -0.95 2.58
C ILE A 67 -3.21 -1.33 1.90
N GLN A 68 -2.07 -0.99 2.52
CA GLN A 68 -0.74 -1.27 1.98
C GLN A 68 -0.48 -2.77 1.80
N ALA A 69 -0.87 -3.60 2.76
CA ALA A 69 -0.71 -5.05 2.68
C ALA A 69 -1.52 -5.63 1.51
N ARG A 70 -2.80 -5.27 1.39
CA ARG A 70 -3.67 -5.78 0.32
C ARG A 70 -3.23 -5.27 -1.06
N VAL A 71 -2.83 -4.01 -1.18
CA VAL A 71 -2.28 -3.46 -2.43
C VAL A 71 -0.99 -4.16 -2.81
N ARG A 72 -0.10 -4.45 -1.84
CA ARG A 72 1.15 -5.19 -2.09
C ARG A 72 0.86 -6.62 -2.56
N ALA A 73 -0.21 -7.23 -2.07
CA ALA A 73 -0.71 -8.53 -2.50
C ALA A 73 -1.46 -8.52 -3.85
N GLY A 74 -1.59 -7.35 -4.50
CA GLY A 74 -2.13 -7.23 -5.86
C GLY A 74 -3.54 -6.66 -5.95
N ALA A 75 -4.17 -6.27 -4.83
CA ALA A 75 -5.46 -5.57 -4.89
C ALA A 75 -5.31 -4.20 -5.58
N SER A 76 -6.31 -3.83 -6.38
CA SER A 76 -6.43 -2.48 -6.94
C SER A 76 -7.12 -1.52 -5.95
N VAL A 77 -6.89 -0.21 -6.15
CA VAL A 77 -7.55 0.84 -5.36
C VAL A 77 -9.08 0.72 -5.46
N GLU A 78 -9.60 0.46 -6.65
CA GLU A 78 -11.04 0.31 -6.91
C GLU A 78 -11.64 -0.91 -6.20
N GLN A 79 -10.95 -2.06 -6.24
CA GLN A 79 -11.38 -3.25 -5.50
C GLN A 79 -11.43 -3.01 -4.00
N LEU A 80 -10.43 -2.31 -3.44
CA LEU A 80 -10.41 -1.98 -2.02
C LEU A 80 -11.48 -0.96 -1.64
N ALA A 81 -11.73 0.04 -2.48
CA ALA A 81 -12.79 1.03 -2.26
C ALA A 81 -14.16 0.35 -2.19
N THR A 82 -14.42 -0.52 -3.18
CA THR A 82 -15.66 -1.29 -3.27
C THR A 82 -15.83 -2.23 -2.08
N ALA A 83 -14.75 -2.94 -1.69
CA ALA A 83 -14.83 -3.93 -0.61
C ALA A 83 -14.92 -3.32 0.81
N SER A 84 -14.43 -2.09 1.00
CA SER A 84 -14.35 -1.45 2.32
C SER A 84 -15.33 -0.30 2.52
N GLY A 85 -15.98 0.17 1.46
CA GLY A 85 -16.82 1.38 1.51
C GLY A 85 -16.03 2.68 1.71
N VAL A 86 -14.70 2.62 1.74
CA VAL A 86 -13.82 3.79 1.85
C VAL A 86 -13.65 4.44 0.47
N SER A 87 -13.55 5.77 0.43
CA SER A 87 -13.32 6.48 -0.82
C SER A 87 -12.00 6.09 -1.50
N GLY A 88 -12.01 6.02 -2.83
CA GLY A 88 -10.83 5.71 -3.63
C GLY A 88 -9.67 6.67 -3.36
N GLU A 89 -9.94 7.97 -3.23
CA GLU A 89 -8.91 8.99 -2.94
C GLU A 89 -8.18 8.74 -1.62
N ARG A 90 -8.90 8.30 -0.58
CA ARG A 90 -8.32 7.96 0.73
C ARG A 90 -7.44 6.72 0.62
N ILE A 91 -7.90 5.70 -0.09
CA ILE A 91 -7.12 4.48 -0.32
C ILE A 91 -5.86 4.80 -1.13
N GLU A 92 -6.00 5.60 -2.18
CA GLU A 92 -4.90 5.98 -3.09
C GLU A 92 -3.76 6.67 -2.33
N ARG A 93 -4.07 7.57 -1.39
CA ARG A 93 -3.06 8.24 -0.54
C ARG A 93 -2.13 7.25 0.18
N PHE A 94 -2.67 6.13 0.67
CA PHE A 94 -1.90 5.11 1.37
C PHE A 94 -1.36 4.01 0.44
N ALA A 95 -2.02 3.79 -0.70
CA ALA A 95 -1.63 2.81 -1.71
C ALA A 95 -0.46 3.29 -2.58
N TYR A 96 -0.36 4.60 -2.87
CA TYR A 96 0.61 5.17 -3.81
C TYR A 96 2.07 4.72 -3.57
N PRO A 97 2.60 4.72 -2.33
CA PRO A 97 3.96 4.21 -2.10
C PRO A 97 4.14 2.74 -2.49
N VAL A 98 3.12 1.91 -2.28
CA VAL A 98 3.15 0.48 -2.59
C VAL A 98 2.93 0.24 -4.09
N LEU A 99 2.12 1.06 -4.76
CA LEU A 99 1.99 1.04 -6.21
C LEU A 99 3.32 1.39 -6.89
N LEU A 100 4.08 2.34 -6.34
CA LEU A 100 5.42 2.67 -6.81
C LEU A 100 6.42 1.52 -6.59
N GLU A 101 6.35 0.86 -5.42
CA GLU A 101 7.14 -0.36 -5.14
C GLU A 101 6.85 -1.45 -6.18
N ARG A 102 5.56 -1.74 -6.44
CA ARG A 102 5.11 -2.73 -7.43
C ARG A 102 5.59 -2.38 -8.84
N SER A 103 5.39 -1.14 -9.26
CA SER A 103 5.87 -0.66 -10.56
C SER A 103 7.38 -0.84 -10.71
N ARG A 104 8.16 -0.47 -9.69
CA ARG A 104 9.60 -0.68 -9.68
C ARG A 104 9.99 -2.15 -9.78
N MET A 105 9.32 -3.03 -9.05
CA MET A 105 9.59 -4.47 -9.12
C MET A 105 9.22 -5.07 -10.49
N ALA A 106 8.14 -4.58 -11.10
CA ALA A 106 7.77 -4.98 -12.46
C ALA A 106 8.84 -4.56 -13.48
N GLN A 107 9.36 -3.33 -13.36
CA GLN A 107 10.47 -2.83 -14.17
C GLN A 107 11.73 -3.67 -14.01
N LEU A 108 12.13 -3.99 -12.77
CA LEU A 108 13.31 -4.84 -12.52
C LEU A 108 13.12 -6.24 -13.10
N ALA A 109 11.94 -6.83 -12.95
CA ALA A 109 11.64 -8.15 -13.49
C ALA A 109 11.62 -8.15 -15.03
N ALA A 110 11.16 -7.07 -15.67
CA ALA A 110 11.23 -6.91 -17.12
C ALA A 110 12.69 -6.85 -17.63
N GLN A 111 13.62 -6.32 -16.82
CA GLN A 111 15.05 -6.29 -17.11
C GLN A 111 15.81 -7.56 -16.67
N ALA A 112 15.13 -8.52 -16.06
CA ALA A 112 15.72 -9.78 -15.61
C ALA A 112 15.78 -10.83 -16.73
N HIS A 113 16.52 -11.91 -16.49
CA HIS A 113 16.78 -12.95 -17.48
C HIS A 113 15.81 -14.14 -17.33
N PRO A 114 15.00 -14.48 -18.36
CA PRO A 114 14.08 -15.60 -18.26
C PRO A 114 14.82 -16.94 -18.24
N VAL A 115 14.45 -17.82 -17.30
CA VAL A 115 15.00 -19.17 -17.17
C VAL A 115 14.23 -20.12 -18.08
N ARG A 116 14.98 -20.84 -18.92
CA ARG A 116 14.51 -21.89 -19.82
C ARG A 116 15.11 -23.24 -19.41
N ALA A 117 14.79 -24.29 -20.16
CA ALA A 117 15.28 -25.65 -19.91
C ALA A 117 16.83 -25.76 -19.99
N ASP A 118 17.46 -24.94 -20.82
CA ASP A 118 18.91 -24.84 -21.01
C ASP A 118 19.58 -23.79 -20.11
N GLY A 119 18.81 -23.09 -19.27
CA GLY A 119 19.27 -22.07 -18.34
C GLY A 119 18.74 -20.66 -18.63
N PRO A 120 19.28 -19.61 -17.97
CA PRO A 120 18.88 -18.23 -18.19
C PRO A 120 19.24 -17.72 -19.61
N ASP A 121 18.29 -17.06 -20.29
CA ASP A 121 18.56 -16.36 -21.57
C ASP A 121 19.45 -15.14 -21.31
N VAL A 122 20.41 -14.90 -22.21
CA VAL A 122 21.29 -13.72 -22.16
C VAL A 122 20.54 -12.40 -22.37
N ARG A 123 19.38 -12.45 -23.03
CA ARG A 123 18.48 -11.31 -23.24
C ARG A 123 17.58 -11.11 -22.03
N THR A 124 17.12 -9.89 -21.85
CA THR A 124 16.12 -9.57 -20.81
C THR A 124 14.74 -10.09 -21.19
N LEU A 125 13.86 -10.24 -20.20
CA LEU A 125 12.48 -10.65 -20.42
C LEU A 125 11.78 -9.70 -21.40
N GLU A 126 11.96 -8.38 -21.24
CA GLU A 126 11.40 -7.37 -22.14
C GLU A 126 11.88 -7.57 -23.58
N GLN A 127 13.17 -7.85 -23.80
CA GLN A 127 13.72 -8.10 -25.13
C GLN A 127 13.12 -9.36 -25.77
N VAL A 128 13.04 -10.45 -25.01
CA VAL A 128 12.47 -11.72 -25.48
C VAL A 128 10.98 -11.55 -25.84
N VAL A 129 10.20 -10.95 -24.95
CA VAL A 129 8.77 -10.68 -25.18
C VAL A 129 8.57 -9.77 -26.39
N THR A 130 9.33 -8.68 -26.48
CA THR A 130 9.25 -7.73 -27.61
C THR A 130 9.50 -8.41 -28.95
N ASP A 131 10.53 -9.26 -29.01
CA ASP A 131 10.89 -10.04 -30.21
C ASP A 131 9.77 -11.05 -30.57
N THR A 132 9.21 -11.74 -29.58
CA THR A 132 8.08 -12.66 -29.79
C THR A 132 6.81 -11.93 -30.27
N PHE A 133 6.47 -10.79 -29.69
CA PHE A 133 5.33 -9.97 -30.13
C PHE A 133 5.51 -9.47 -31.57
N ARG A 134 6.71 -9.00 -31.92
CA ARG A 134 7.03 -8.57 -33.29
C ARG A 134 6.87 -9.71 -34.29
N ARG A 135 7.40 -10.91 -33.99
CA ARG A 135 7.23 -12.09 -34.84
C ARG A 135 5.76 -12.46 -35.06
N ARG A 136 4.90 -12.23 -34.06
CA ARG A 136 3.47 -12.53 -34.10
C ARG A 136 2.60 -11.39 -34.63
N GLY A 137 3.19 -10.25 -34.98
CA GLY A 137 2.46 -9.07 -35.46
C GLY A 137 1.58 -8.41 -34.39
N HIS A 138 1.91 -8.57 -33.11
CA HIS A 138 1.20 -7.91 -32.02
C HIS A 138 1.70 -6.48 -31.80
N ASP A 139 0.77 -5.58 -31.49
CA ASP A 139 1.10 -4.22 -31.09
C ASP A 139 1.57 -4.20 -29.63
N LEU A 140 2.77 -3.66 -29.42
CA LEU A 140 3.40 -3.49 -28.12
C LEU A 140 2.94 -2.22 -27.39
N SER A 141 2.24 -1.31 -28.07
CA SER A 141 1.77 -0.06 -27.47
C SER A 141 0.72 -0.28 -26.35
N ALA A 142 0.06 -1.43 -26.36
CA ALA A 142 -1.02 -1.79 -25.44
C ALA A 142 -0.63 -2.87 -24.41
N VAL A 143 0.65 -2.95 -24.05
CA VAL A 143 1.12 -3.87 -22.99
C VAL A 143 1.26 -3.15 -21.66
N THR A 144 0.89 -3.82 -20.57
CA THR A 144 1.03 -3.26 -19.21
C THR A 144 1.71 -4.27 -18.31
N TRP A 145 2.76 -3.81 -17.63
CA TRP A 145 3.48 -4.57 -16.61
C TRP A 145 2.97 -4.20 -15.23
N ASP A 146 2.82 -5.22 -14.39
CA ASP A 146 2.48 -5.05 -12.97
C ASP A 146 3.15 -6.14 -12.15
N SER A 147 3.33 -5.91 -10.85
CA SER A 147 3.85 -6.92 -9.95
C SER A 147 3.14 -6.88 -8.60
N TRP A 148 3.19 -7.99 -7.87
CA TRP A 148 2.67 -8.10 -6.52
C TRP A 148 3.51 -9.11 -5.75
N ARG A 149 3.49 -8.98 -4.42
CA ARG A 149 4.21 -9.86 -3.51
C ARG A 149 3.22 -10.78 -2.82
N GLY A 150 3.37 -12.08 -3.04
CA GLY A 150 2.56 -13.09 -2.36
C GLY A 150 2.88 -13.17 -0.87
N GLU A 151 2.06 -13.92 -0.13
CA GLU A 151 2.29 -14.22 1.28
C GLU A 151 3.58 -15.01 1.51
N ASP A 152 4.01 -15.77 0.50
CA ASP A 152 5.30 -16.48 0.46
C ASP A 152 6.51 -15.54 0.33
N GLY A 153 6.26 -14.23 0.21
CA GLY A 153 7.28 -13.20 0.10
C GLY A 153 7.96 -13.14 -1.27
N LYS A 154 7.51 -13.91 -2.26
CA LYS A 154 8.03 -13.87 -3.63
C LYS A 154 7.30 -12.82 -4.46
N TRP A 155 8.03 -12.19 -5.38
CA TRP A 155 7.46 -11.27 -6.34
C TRP A 155 6.96 -12.04 -7.56
N ALA A 156 5.69 -11.89 -7.86
CA ALA A 156 5.13 -12.26 -9.14
C ALA A 156 5.01 -11.01 -10.01
N VAL A 157 5.39 -11.14 -11.27
CA VAL A 157 5.23 -10.11 -12.30
C VAL A 157 4.24 -10.61 -13.33
N ALA A 158 3.36 -9.73 -13.82
CA ALA A 158 2.50 -10.00 -14.96
C ALA A 158 2.75 -9.02 -16.09
N LEU A 159 2.66 -9.56 -17.30
CA LEU A 159 2.41 -8.80 -18.51
C LEU A 159 0.97 -9.00 -18.93
N ARG A 160 0.25 -7.91 -19.20
CA ARG A 160 -1.09 -7.93 -19.78
C ARG A 160 -1.08 -7.28 -21.14
N TRP A 161 -1.81 -7.85 -22.09
CA TRP A 161 -1.99 -7.28 -23.42
C TRP A 161 -3.33 -7.68 -24.00
N ARG A 162 -3.78 -6.95 -25.01
CA ARG A 162 -5.02 -7.25 -25.72
C ARG A 162 -4.71 -7.80 -27.11
N ALA A 163 -5.34 -8.93 -27.46
CA ALA A 163 -5.30 -9.50 -28.80
C ALA A 163 -6.74 -9.61 -29.32
N GLY A 164 -7.10 -8.77 -30.29
CA GLY A 164 -8.47 -8.67 -30.79
C GLY A 164 -9.45 -8.23 -29.68
N ARG A 165 -10.29 -9.15 -29.22
CA ARG A 165 -11.26 -8.93 -28.12
C ARG A 165 -10.86 -9.60 -26.81
N SER A 166 -9.77 -10.35 -26.80
CA SER A 166 -9.31 -11.09 -25.62
C SER A 166 -8.24 -10.29 -24.87
N GLU A 167 -8.40 -10.20 -23.57
CA GLU A 167 -7.33 -9.80 -22.66
C GLU A 167 -6.53 -11.02 -22.27
N ASN A 168 -5.21 -10.94 -22.46
CA ASN A 168 -4.30 -12.02 -22.17
C ASN A 168 -3.36 -11.58 -21.04
N ARG A 169 -2.85 -12.58 -20.32
CA ARG A 169 -1.93 -12.38 -19.22
C ARG A 169 -0.88 -13.47 -19.22
N ALA A 170 0.36 -13.07 -18.96
CA ALA A 170 1.48 -13.97 -18.73
C ALA A 170 2.13 -13.62 -17.40
N GLN A 171 2.51 -14.62 -16.62
CA GLN A 171 3.03 -14.43 -15.26
C GLN A 171 4.36 -15.14 -15.03
N TRP A 172 5.27 -14.46 -14.35
CA TRP A 172 6.56 -15.00 -13.93
C TRP A 172 6.83 -14.74 -12.44
N THR A 173 7.61 -15.62 -11.81
CA THR A 173 8.20 -15.37 -10.50
C THR A 173 9.53 -14.67 -10.69
N PHE A 174 9.76 -13.55 -10.01
CA PHE A 174 11.00 -12.80 -10.06
C PHE A 174 11.94 -13.16 -8.91
N HIS A 175 13.20 -13.44 -9.26
CA HIS A 175 14.29 -13.77 -8.36
C HIS A 175 15.41 -12.72 -8.46
N PRO A 176 15.47 -11.74 -7.54
CA PRO A 176 16.52 -10.71 -7.55
C PRO A 176 17.93 -11.32 -7.44
N GLY A 177 18.91 -10.74 -8.14
CA GLY A 177 20.29 -11.20 -8.12
C GLY A 177 21.29 -10.14 -8.58
N ALA A 178 22.59 -10.43 -8.45
CA ALA A 178 23.69 -9.50 -8.72
C ALA A 178 23.78 -9.00 -10.18
N HIS A 179 23.08 -9.65 -11.11
CA HIS A 179 23.06 -9.33 -12.54
C HIS A 179 21.64 -9.06 -13.05
N GLY A 180 20.86 -8.27 -12.30
CA GLY A 180 19.46 -7.98 -12.64
C GLY A 180 18.46 -9.06 -12.22
N GLY A 181 18.94 -10.28 -11.95
CA GLY A 181 18.13 -11.39 -11.46
C GLY A 181 17.54 -12.24 -12.58
N THR A 182 16.69 -13.20 -12.21
CA THR A 182 16.05 -14.12 -13.15
C THR A 182 14.54 -14.15 -12.97
N VAL A 183 13.83 -14.60 -14.01
CA VAL A 183 12.39 -14.82 -13.97
C VAL A 183 12.03 -16.23 -14.43
N THR A 184 11.10 -16.87 -13.73
CA THR A 184 10.63 -18.24 -14.04
C THR A 184 9.16 -18.19 -14.38
N ALA A 185 8.76 -18.77 -15.51
CA ALA A 185 7.35 -18.78 -15.95
C ALA A 185 6.46 -19.53 -14.94
N ILE A 186 5.25 -18.98 -14.70
CA ILE A 186 4.24 -19.57 -13.81
C ILE A 186 3.08 -20.18 -14.61
N ASP A 187 2.81 -19.66 -15.80
CA ASP A 187 1.70 -20.09 -16.66
C ASP A 187 2.14 -20.39 -18.11
N ASP A 188 1.22 -20.97 -18.88
CA ASP A 188 1.45 -21.38 -20.26
C ASP A 188 1.76 -20.18 -21.16
N HIS A 189 1.11 -19.03 -20.94
CA HIS A 189 1.36 -17.82 -21.69
C HIS A 189 2.78 -17.28 -21.47
N ALA A 190 3.24 -17.28 -20.23
CA ALA A 190 4.61 -16.90 -19.88
C ALA A 190 5.64 -17.83 -20.49
N THR A 191 5.37 -19.14 -20.47
CA THR A 191 6.21 -20.17 -21.08
C THR A 191 6.30 -19.97 -22.60
N ASP A 192 5.16 -19.78 -23.25
CA ASP A 192 5.06 -19.57 -24.71
C ASP A 192 5.70 -18.25 -25.17
N LEU A 193 5.61 -17.17 -24.37
CA LEU A 193 6.24 -15.89 -24.72
C LEU A 193 7.76 -15.93 -24.68
N ILE A 194 8.34 -16.76 -23.80
CA ILE A 194 9.79 -16.90 -23.69
C ILE A 194 10.34 -18.04 -24.54
N ASP A 195 9.50 -18.82 -25.23
CA ASP A 195 9.93 -19.93 -26.09
C ASP A 195 10.75 -19.38 -27.29
N PRO A 196 11.94 -19.94 -27.58
CA PRO A 196 12.70 -19.59 -28.78
C PRO A 196 11.99 -19.93 -30.11
N GLN A 197 11.05 -20.88 -30.10
CA GLN A 197 10.21 -21.25 -31.23
C GLN A 197 8.72 -20.98 -30.91
N PRO A 198 8.33 -19.70 -30.78
CA PRO A 198 6.99 -19.35 -30.36
C PRO A 198 5.95 -19.91 -31.36
N ALA A 199 4.90 -20.56 -30.86
CA ALA A 199 3.80 -21.01 -31.69
C ALA A 199 3.23 -19.85 -32.51
N ALA A 200 2.71 -20.12 -33.72
CA ALA A 200 2.22 -19.07 -34.62
C ALA A 200 1.05 -18.26 -34.03
N GLN A 201 0.32 -18.81 -33.05
CA GLN A 201 -0.76 -18.14 -32.35
C GLN A 201 -0.69 -18.42 -30.85
N LEU A 202 -0.89 -17.38 -30.04
CA LEU A 202 -1.18 -17.51 -28.62
C LEU A 202 -2.55 -18.17 -28.45
N ARG A 203 -2.62 -19.26 -27.69
CA ARG A 203 -3.91 -19.87 -27.33
C ARG A 203 -4.73 -18.82 -26.58
N THR A 204 -5.85 -18.40 -27.15
CA THR A 204 -6.81 -17.55 -26.46
C THR A 204 -7.70 -18.45 -25.61
N VAL A 205 -7.94 -18.04 -24.36
CA VAL A 205 -8.93 -18.67 -23.48
C VAL A 205 -10.26 -17.95 -23.63
#